data_AF-M6GGT9-F1
#
_entry.id   AF-M6GGT9-F1
#
_cell.length_a   1.000
_cell.length_b   1.000
_cell.length_c   1.000
_cell.angle_alpha   90.00
_cell.angle_beta   90.00
_cell.angle_gamma   90.00
#
_symmetry.space_group_name_H-M   'P 1'
#
loop_
_entity.id
_entity.type
_entity.pdbx_description
1 polymer ?
#
loop_
_entity_poly.entity_id
_entity_poly.type
_entity_poly.pdbx_seq_one_letter_code
_entity_poly.pdbx_strand_id
1 'polypeptide(L)' 'MILESVNGIPVGELKDLKKILKESKDKYLRLKFLDIQVPLILNREEAEKADEKIRKIYGLE' A
#
# COMPACT_ATOMS: atom_id res chain seq x y z
N MET A 1 -10.34 -8.73 2.72
CA MET A 1 -9.90 -7.40 3.20
C MET A 1 -10.03 -6.43 2.04
N ILE A 2 -10.85 -5.38 2.16
CA ILE A 2 -11.15 -4.45 1.05
C ILE A 2 -10.47 -3.11 1.37
N LEU A 3 -9.59 -2.64 0.49
CA LEU A 3 -8.90 -1.36 0.67
C LEU A 3 -9.85 -0.23 0.27
N GLU A 4 -10.16 0.66 1.20
CA GLU A 4 -11.07 1.80 0.99
C GLU A 4 -10.29 3.04 0.53
N SER A 5 -9.15 3.34 1.19
CA SER A 5 -8.33 4.49 0.84
C SER A 5 -6.86 4.31 1.22
N VAL A 6 -5.99 5.06 0.54
CA VAL A 6 -4.57 5.18 0.88
C VAL A 6 -4.25 6.65 1.12
N ASN A 7 -3.73 6.97 2.30
CA ASN A 7 -3.49 8.35 2.75
C ASN A 7 -4.72 9.27 2.60
N GLY A 8 -5.92 8.70 2.75
CA GLY A 8 -7.19 9.42 2.62
C GLY A 8 -7.70 9.57 1.18
N ILE A 9 -6.95 9.09 0.18
CA ILE A 9 -7.39 9.06 -1.22
C ILE A 9 -8.16 7.76 -1.46
N PRO A 10 -9.44 7.81 -1.89
CA PRO A 10 -10.24 6.62 -2.16
C PRO A 10 -9.61 5.74 -3.25
N VAL A 11 -9.74 4.43 -3.08
CA VAL A 11 -9.32 3.44 -4.08
C VAL A 11 -10.57 2.75 -4.64
N GLY A 12 -10.93 3.03 -5.88
CA GLY A 12 -12.05 2.38 -6.56
C GLY A 12 -11.61 1.17 -7.38
N GLU A 13 -10.48 1.30 -8.08
CA GLU A 13 -9.89 0.24 -8.89
C GLU A 13 -8.38 0.08 -8.64
N LEU A 14 -7.80 -1.05 -9.09
CA LEU A 14 -6.36 -1.33 -8.92
C LEU A 14 -5.47 -0.27 -9.60
N LYS A 15 -5.98 0.40 -10.64
CA LYS A 15 -5.26 1.46 -11.33
C LYS A 15 -5.10 2.70 -10.45
N ASP A 16 -6.11 3.02 -9.63
CA ASP A 16 -6.05 4.12 -8.66
C ASP A 16 -4.95 3.83 -7.64
N LEU A 17 -4.92 2.61 -7.10
CA LEU A 17 -3.90 2.20 -6.14
C LEU A 17 -2.50 2.34 -6.75
N LYS A 18 -2.28 1.84 -7.97
CA LYS A 18 -0.99 1.97 -8.66
C LYS A 18 -0.59 3.43 -8.85
N LYS A 19 -1.55 4.30 -9.19
CA LYS A 19 -1.31 5.74 -9.34
C LYS A 19 -0.93 6.38 -8.00
N ILE A 20 -1.70 6.14 -6.94
CA ILE A 20 -1.47 6.70 -5.61
C ILE A 20 -0.08 6.30 -5.08
N LEU A 21 0.29 5.02 -5.20
CA LEU A 21 1.60 4.55 -4.75
C LEU A 21 2.76 5.15 -5.54
N LYS A 22 2.57 5.40 -6.84
CA LYS A 22 3.59 6.03 -7.70
C LYS A 22 3.74 7.53 -7.46
N GLU A 23 2.64 8.22 -7.16
CA GLU A 23 2.61 9.68 -7.01
C GLU A 23 2.85 10.15 -5.57
N SER A 24 2.58 9.30 -4.58
CA SER A 24 2.78 9.65 -3.17
C SER A 24 4.26 9.83 -2.86
N LYS A 25 4.58 10.99 -2.27
CA LYS A 25 5.90 11.30 -1.69
C LYS A 25 5.89 11.22 -0.17
N ASP A 26 4.79 10.73 0.41
CA ASP A 26 4.65 10.62 1.85
C ASP A 26 5.62 9.56 2.39
N LYS A 27 6.22 9.85 3.56
CA LYS A 27 7.08 8.88 4.26
C LYS A 27 6.32 7.62 4.65
N TYR A 28 5.03 7.77 4.97
CA TYR A 28 4.17 6.69 5.43
C TYR A 28 2.99 6.50 4.48
N LEU A 29 2.68 5.23 4.21
CA LEU A 29 1.47 4.79 3.55
C LEU A 29 0.47 4.35 4.62
N ARG A 30 -0.68 5.01 4.67
CA ARG A 30 -1.80 4.70 5.58
C ARG A 30 -2.89 4.03 4.77
N LEU A 31 -3.00 2.72 4.86
CA LEU A 31 -4.00 1.92 4.18
C LEU A 31 -5.21 1.76 5.11
N LYS A 32 -6.34 2.33 4.74
CA LYS A 32 -7.61 2.16 5.44
C LYS A 32 -8.42 1.09 4.74
N PHE A 33 -8.88 0.11 5.51
CA PHE A 33 -9.69 -1.00 5.00
C PHE A 33 -11.14 -0.85 5.46
N LEU A 34 -12.06 -1.38 4.65
CA LEU A 34 -13.46 -1.47 5.01
C LEU A 34 -13.61 -2.31 6.29
N ASP A 35 -14.44 -1.83 7.22
CA ASP A 35 -14.76 -2.48 8.50
C ASP A 35 -13.57 -2.70 9.47
N ILE A 36 -12.41 -2.11 9.18
CA ILE A 36 -11.24 -2.14 10.07
C ILE A 36 -10.99 -0.72 10.61
N GLN A 37 -11.13 -0.55 11.93
CA GLN A 37 -10.97 0.76 12.57
C GLN A 37 -9.53 1.27 12.54
N VAL A 38 -8.55 0.36 12.62
CA VAL A 38 -7.13 0.72 12.69
C VAL A 38 -6.52 0.63 11.28
N PRO A 39 -5.97 1.73 10.73
CA PRO A 39 -5.30 1.70 9.45
C PRO A 39 -3.97 0.93 9.55
N LEU A 40 -3.59 0.26 8.49
CA LEU A 40 -2.24 -0.28 8.35
C LEU A 40 -1.30 0.85 7.95
N ILE A 41 -0.24 1.06 8.72
CA ILE A 41 0.77 2.09 8.45
C ILE A 41 2.07 1.42 8.07
N LEU A 42 2.60 1.77 6.91
CA LEU A 42 3.88 1.28 6.39
C LEU A 42 4.82 2.44 6.09
N ASN A 43 6.11 2.26 6.36
CA ASN A 43 7.14 3.15 5.83
C ASN A 43 7.35 2.83 4.34
N ARG A 44 7.21 3.84 3.47
CA ARG A 44 7.26 3.65 2.02
C ARG A 44 8.59 3.07 1.56
N GLU A 45 9.71 3.64 2.00
CA GLU A 45 11.04 3.22 1.56
C GLU A 45 11.39 1.81 2.05
N GLU A 46 10.98 1.47 3.27
CA GLU A 46 11.22 0.12 3.81
C GLU A 46 10.37 -0.92 3.11
N ALA A 47 9.12 -0.60 2.79
CA ALA A 47 8.23 -1.47 2.03
C ALA A 47 8.77 -1.73 0.61
N GLU A 48 9.26 -0.69 -0.08
CA GLU A 48 9.89 -0.82 -1.41
C GLU A 48 11.14 -1.70 -1.36
N LYS A 49 12.01 -1.51 -0.36
CA LYS A 49 13.23 -2.34 -0.19
C LYS A 49 12.90 -3.79 0.18
N ALA A 50 11.81 -4.02 0.91
CA ALA A 50 11.40 -5.36 1.31
C ALA A 50 10.77 -6.16 0.15
N ASP A 51 10.20 -5.50 -0.87
CA ASP A 51 9.50 -6.15 -1.99
C ASP A 51 10.37 -7.19 -2.69
N GLU A 52 11.63 -6.85 -3.02
CA GLU A 52 12.55 -7.78 -3.68
C GLU A 52 12.79 -9.04 -2.84
N LYS A 53 12.99 -8.87 -1.53
CA LYS A 53 13.20 -9.99 -0.59
C LYS A 53 11.96 -10.85 -0.46
N ILE A 54 10.78 -10.24 -0.40
CA ILE A 54 9.50 -10.94 -0.30
C ILE A 54 9.26 -11.77 -1.57
N ARG A 55 9.46 -11.20 -2.76
CA ARG A 55 9.28 -11.92 -4.03
C ARG A 55 10.12 -13.19 -4.11
N LYS A 56 11.39 -13.11 -3.70
CA LYS A 56 12.31 -14.26 -3.67
C LYS A 56 11.85 -15.34 -2.69
N ILE A 57 11.45 -14.95 -1.47
CA ILE A 57 11.02 -15.90 -0.44
C ILE A 57 9.75 -16.65 -0.84
N TYR A 58 8.82 -15.97 -1.50
CA TYR A 58 7.51 -16.51 -1.83
C TYR A 58 7.38 -16.99 -3.30
N GLY A 59 8.45 -16.93 -4.10
CA GLY A 59 8.44 -17.38 -5.49
C GLY A 59 7.52 -16.56 -6.40
N LEU A 60 7.46 -15.24 -6.20
CA LEU A 60 6.62 -14.30 -6.95
C LEU A 60 7.39 -13.59 -8.08
N GLU A 61 8.35 -14.29 -8.69
CA GLU A 61 9.16 -13.81 -9.83
C GLU A 61 8.35 -13.75 -11.13
#